data_AF-A0A2G2BCJ2-F1
#
_entry.id   AF-A0A2G2BCJ2-F1
#
_cell.length_a   1.000
_cell.length_b   1.000
_cell.length_c   1.000
_cell.angle_alpha   90.00
_cell.angle_beta   90.00
_cell.angle_gamma   90.00
#
_symmetry.space_group_name_H-M   'P 1'
#
loop_
_entity.id
_entity.type
_entity.pdbx_description
1 polymer ?
#
loop_
_entity_poly.entity_id
_entity_poly.type
_entity_poly.pdbx_seq_one_letter_code
_entity_poly.pdbx_strand_id
1 'polypeptide(L)'
;MKNNPGYNYRYEEKTIQQAILQKTARYISGLQAAELLLKNRFLQELGALQRTLDEFQEDVIFLTLGYMFGFEKLHEDYLQAFWAEESEMSVSTNRYQTPRKKIRAYISRIANNGTAASREIEVASYLARSFSGYVHGASPHIMDMFDPPSKGFKLNGISDPNLVEDHSSDFENYWFRGTIVMVHFARSVEDQKSMNEIMLVHNQLAPHYH
;
A
#
# COMPACT_ATOMS: atom_id res chain seq x y z
N MET A 1 -26.19 31.21 10.24
CA MET A 1 -24.85 30.69 10.59
C MET A 1 -24.95 29.19 10.80
N LYS A 2 -24.30 28.38 9.95
CA LYS A 2 -24.12 26.94 10.20
C LYS A 2 -22.64 26.72 10.49
N ASN A 3 -22.33 26.51 11.77
CA ASN A 3 -21.02 26.09 12.23
C ASN A 3 -20.72 24.69 11.70
N ASN A 4 -19.66 24.54 10.91
CA ASN A 4 -18.97 23.26 10.76
C ASN A 4 -17.48 23.53 11.03
N PRO A 5 -16.96 23.23 12.23
CA PRO A 5 -15.62 23.65 12.66
C PRO A 5 -14.51 22.69 12.20
N GLY A 6 -14.68 22.06 11.04
CA GLY A 6 -13.66 21.21 10.43
C GLY A 6 -12.99 21.96 9.28
N TYR A 7 -11.72 22.33 9.42
CA TYR A 7 -10.93 22.79 8.28
C TYR A 7 -10.64 21.60 7.37
N ASN A 8 -11.27 21.56 6.20
CA ASN A 8 -11.00 20.56 5.18
C ASN A 8 -10.03 21.16 4.16
N TYR A 9 -8.76 20.77 4.20
CA TYR A 9 -7.79 21.11 3.16
C TYR A 9 -8.03 20.22 1.93
N ARG A 10 -8.06 20.83 0.75
CA ARG A 10 -8.21 20.16 -0.55
C ARG A 10 -7.25 20.77 -1.55
N TYR A 11 -6.69 19.94 -2.42
CA TYR A 11 -5.97 20.42 -3.59
C TYR A 11 -6.98 20.84 -4.67
N GLU A 12 -6.86 22.08 -5.14
CA GLU A 12 -7.69 22.58 -6.25
C GLU A 12 -7.18 22.03 -7.59
N GLU A 13 -5.85 21.92 -7.75
CA GLU A 13 -5.22 21.52 -9.00
C GLU A 13 -5.32 20.01 -9.28
N LYS A 14 -5.49 19.20 -8.23
CA LYS A 14 -5.70 17.74 -8.28
C LYS A 14 -4.68 17.02 -9.18
N THR A 15 -3.42 17.44 -9.12
CA THR A 15 -2.35 16.93 -9.99
C THR A 15 -1.93 15.50 -9.62
N ILE A 16 -1.28 14.81 -10.56
CA ILE A 16 -0.75 13.48 -10.30
C ILE A 16 0.31 13.49 -9.19
N GLN A 17 1.17 14.52 -9.14
CA GLN A 17 2.18 14.67 -8.08
C GLN A 17 1.54 14.85 -6.71
N GLN A 18 0.43 15.59 -6.61
CA GLN A 18 -0.33 15.72 -5.36
C GLN A 18 -0.98 14.39 -4.92
N ALA A 19 -1.42 13.56 -5.88
CA ALA A 19 -1.92 12.22 -5.58
C ALA A 19 -0.79 11.29 -5.10
N ILE A 20 0.36 11.32 -5.77
CA ILE A 20 1.56 10.56 -5.37
C ILE A 20 2.00 10.97 -3.96
N LEU A 21 2.09 12.28 -3.68
CA LEU A 21 2.43 12.80 -2.35
C LEU A 21 1.49 12.26 -1.26
N GLN A 22 0.17 12.32 -1.48
CA GLN A 22 -0.80 11.82 -0.50
C GLN A 22 -0.69 10.31 -0.29
N LYS A 23 -0.47 9.53 -1.35
CA LYS A 23 -0.27 8.08 -1.26
C LYS A 23 1.02 7.73 -0.53
N THR A 24 2.12 8.43 -0.81
CA THR A 24 3.38 8.30 -0.08
C THR A 24 3.22 8.65 1.40
N ALA A 25 2.53 9.75 1.72
CA ALA A 25 2.25 10.12 3.11
C ALA A 25 1.42 9.04 3.85
N ARG A 26 0.41 8.46 3.17
CA ARG A 26 -0.38 7.35 3.72
C ARG A 26 0.42 6.06 3.87
N TYR A 27 1.38 5.79 2.99
CA TYR A 27 2.32 4.67 3.13
C TYR A 27 3.19 4.82 4.37
N ILE A 28 3.83 5.99 4.57
CA ILE A 28 4.66 6.27 5.75
C ILE A 28 3.85 6.15 7.05
N SER A 29 2.67 6.78 7.08
CA SER A 29 1.77 6.69 8.22
C SER A 29 1.34 5.24 8.49
N GLY A 30 1.12 4.44 7.44
CA GLY A 30 0.82 3.02 7.55
C GLY A 30 1.97 2.22 8.14
N LEU A 31 3.22 2.47 7.74
CA LEU A 31 4.40 1.82 8.34
C LEU A 31 4.48 2.07 9.84
N GLN A 32 4.31 3.33 10.26
CA GLN A 32 4.33 3.72 11.67
C GLN A 32 3.20 3.03 12.46
N ALA A 33 1.99 3.00 11.91
CA ALA A 33 0.86 2.30 12.53
C ALA A 33 1.09 0.78 12.60
N ALA A 34 1.64 0.17 11.55
CA ALA A 34 1.97 -1.24 11.51
C ALA A 34 3.02 -1.61 12.57
N GLU A 35 4.04 -0.77 12.77
CA GLU A 35 5.02 -0.96 13.83
C GLU A 35 4.39 -0.94 15.23
N LEU A 36 3.44 -0.03 15.47
CA LEU A 36 2.68 0.00 16.73
C LEU A 36 1.84 -1.26 16.93
N LEU A 37 1.19 -1.75 15.88
CA LEU A 37 0.39 -2.99 15.93
C LEU A 37 1.29 -4.20 16.21
N LEU A 38 2.45 -4.31 15.55
CA LEU A 38 3.41 -5.38 15.77
C LEU A 38 3.95 -5.36 17.21
N LYS A 39 4.35 -4.19 17.73
CA LYS A 39 4.81 -4.03 19.13
C LYS A 39 3.78 -4.48 20.16
N ASN A 40 2.49 -4.35 19.84
CA ASN A 40 1.37 -4.77 20.67
C ASN A 40 0.76 -6.12 20.25
N ARG A 41 1.38 -6.81 19.29
CA ARG A 41 1.02 -8.15 18.80
C ARG A 41 -0.40 -8.27 18.22
N PHE A 42 -0.90 -7.19 17.63
CA PHE A 42 -2.17 -7.16 16.86
C PHE A 42 -1.92 -7.64 15.42
N LEU A 43 -1.70 -8.96 15.26
CA LEU A 43 -1.22 -9.54 14.00
C LEU A 43 -2.28 -9.55 12.89
N GLN A 44 -3.57 -9.65 13.24
CA GLN A 44 -4.65 -9.60 12.26
C GLN A 44 -4.76 -8.21 11.62
N GLU A 45 -4.75 -7.18 12.46
CA GLU A 45 -4.76 -5.79 12.03
C GLU A 45 -3.50 -5.44 11.26
N LEU A 46 -2.34 -5.96 11.70
CA LEU A 46 -1.07 -5.83 10.98
C LEU A 46 -1.17 -6.40 9.57
N GLY A 47 -1.69 -7.63 9.41
CA GLY A 47 -1.87 -8.27 8.09
C GLY A 47 -2.81 -7.48 7.17
N ALA A 48 -3.90 -6.94 7.70
CA ALA A 48 -4.80 -6.06 6.96
C ALA A 48 -4.13 -4.73 6.54
N LEU A 49 -3.28 -4.18 7.40
CA LEU A 49 -2.53 -2.96 7.10
C LEU A 49 -1.40 -3.20 6.09
N GLN A 50 -0.71 -4.33 6.17
CA GLN A 50 0.26 -4.78 5.17
C GLN A 50 -0.38 -4.89 3.77
N ARG A 51 -1.60 -5.45 3.68
CA ARG A 51 -2.38 -5.47 2.42
C ARG A 51 -2.64 -4.06 1.86
N THR A 52 -2.83 -3.09 2.75
CA THR A 52 -3.08 -1.69 2.39
C THR A 52 -1.79 -1.00 1.92
N LEU A 53 -0.67 -1.27 2.60
CA LEU A 53 0.66 -0.80 2.20
C LEU A 53 1.03 -1.30 0.79
N ASP A 54 0.72 -2.56 0.48
CA ASP A 54 0.91 -3.12 -0.87
C ASP A 54 0.20 -2.27 -1.94
N GLU A 55 -1.07 -1.88 -1.72
CA GLU A 55 -1.81 -1.08 -2.70
C GLU A 55 -1.25 0.32 -2.84
N PHE A 56 -0.86 0.95 -1.73
CA PHE A 56 -0.27 2.28 -1.76
C PHE A 56 1.05 2.28 -2.52
N GLN A 57 1.89 1.25 -2.35
CA GLN A 57 3.10 1.10 -3.17
C GLN A 57 2.75 0.92 -4.65
N GLU A 58 1.84 0.01 -4.99
CA GLU A 58 1.42 -0.19 -6.38
C GLU A 58 0.88 1.10 -7.00
N ASP A 59 0.07 1.86 -6.26
CA ASP A 59 -0.50 3.14 -6.71
C ASP A 59 0.59 4.18 -6.95
N VAL A 60 1.57 4.32 -6.05
CA VAL A 60 2.69 5.26 -6.24
C VAL A 60 3.50 4.91 -7.47
N ILE A 61 3.87 3.64 -7.64
CA ILE A 61 4.62 3.18 -8.81
C ILE A 61 3.81 3.41 -10.08
N PHE A 62 2.54 3.01 -10.09
CA PHE A 62 1.62 3.19 -11.22
C PHE A 62 1.54 4.65 -11.68
N LEU A 63 1.28 5.57 -10.75
CA LEU A 63 1.16 6.98 -11.06
C LEU A 63 2.50 7.58 -11.52
N THR A 64 3.61 7.27 -10.85
CA THR A 64 4.93 7.77 -11.27
C THR A 64 5.32 7.26 -12.66
N LEU A 65 5.05 6.00 -12.98
CA LEU A 65 5.31 5.47 -14.32
C LEU A 65 4.42 6.15 -15.38
N GLY A 66 3.15 6.40 -15.08
CA GLY A 66 2.27 7.19 -15.94
C GLY A 66 2.77 8.62 -16.18
N TYR A 67 3.30 9.27 -15.14
CA TYR A 67 3.95 10.58 -15.26
C TYR A 67 5.16 10.55 -16.20
N MET A 68 6.00 9.51 -16.10
CA MET A 68 7.26 9.43 -16.84
C MET A 68 7.10 8.95 -18.28
N PHE A 69 6.25 7.96 -18.52
CA PHE A 69 6.21 7.20 -19.77
C PHE A 69 4.94 7.40 -20.57
N GLY A 70 4.01 8.21 -20.07
CA GLY A 70 2.79 8.59 -20.77
C GLY A 70 1.53 8.18 -20.03
N PHE A 71 0.57 9.09 -20.08
CA PHE A 71 -0.72 8.96 -19.41
C PHE A 71 -1.69 8.16 -20.28
N GLU A 72 -2.45 7.28 -19.64
CA GLU A 72 -3.49 6.46 -20.28
C GLU A 72 -4.83 6.70 -19.60
N LYS A 73 -5.93 6.36 -20.29
CA LYS A 73 -7.29 6.45 -19.75
C LYS A 73 -7.43 5.80 -18.36
N LEU A 74 -6.68 4.72 -18.12
CA LEU A 74 -6.62 4.03 -16.82
C LEU A 74 -6.19 4.94 -15.66
N HIS A 75 -5.30 5.89 -15.90
CA HIS A 75 -4.81 6.84 -14.90
C HIS A 75 -5.80 7.98 -14.68
N GLU A 76 -6.47 8.44 -15.74
CA GLU A 76 -7.56 9.42 -15.62
C GLU A 76 -8.68 8.87 -14.74
N ASP A 77 -9.13 7.64 -15.03
CA ASP A 77 -10.21 7.00 -14.29
C ASP A 77 -9.80 6.75 -12.82
N TYR A 78 -8.52 6.40 -12.60
CA TYR A 78 -7.97 6.29 -11.26
C TYR A 78 -7.99 7.63 -10.51
N LEU A 79 -7.48 8.70 -11.11
CA LEU A 79 -7.41 10.02 -10.46
C LEU A 79 -8.81 10.59 -10.22
N GLN A 80 -9.73 10.44 -11.18
CA GLN A 80 -11.12 10.83 -11.02
C GLN A 80 -11.74 10.17 -9.79
N ALA A 81 -11.53 8.87 -9.61
CA ALA A 81 -12.01 8.14 -8.46
C ALA A 81 -11.29 8.49 -7.15
N PHE A 82 -9.98 8.75 -7.22
CA PHE A 82 -9.17 9.16 -6.07
C PHE A 82 -9.61 10.50 -5.49
N TRP A 83 -10.00 11.44 -6.35
CA TRP A 83 -10.43 12.79 -5.97
C TRP A 83 -11.92 12.93 -5.66
N ALA A 84 -12.73 11.90 -5.89
CA ALA A 84 -14.17 11.94 -5.67
C ALA A 84 -14.52 11.99 -4.18
N GLU A 85 -15.35 12.96 -3.79
CA GLU A 85 -15.86 13.06 -2.41
C GLU A 85 -17.16 12.25 -2.22
N GLU A 86 -17.43 11.78 -1.00
CA GLU A 86 -18.65 11.02 -0.69
C GLU A 86 -19.94 11.82 -0.96
N SER A 87 -19.89 13.14 -0.80
CA SER A 87 -21.00 14.06 -1.09
C SER A 87 -21.36 14.13 -2.58
N GLU A 88 -20.41 13.81 -3.46
CA GLU A 88 -20.58 13.75 -4.91
C GLU A 88 -21.05 12.37 -5.39
N MET A 89 -21.14 11.40 -4.46
CA MET A 89 -21.57 10.04 -4.73
C MET A 89 -23.04 9.84 -4.36
N SER A 90 -23.85 9.40 -5.33
CA SER A 90 -25.16 8.83 -5.06
C SER A 90 -25.05 7.46 -4.39
N VAL A 91 -26.11 7.02 -3.69
CA VAL A 91 -26.22 5.66 -3.10
C VAL A 91 -26.01 4.55 -4.15
N SER A 92 -26.28 4.85 -5.43
CA SER A 92 -26.11 3.93 -6.56
C SER A 92 -24.75 3.99 -7.26
N THR A 93 -23.93 5.01 -7.00
CA THR A 93 -22.61 5.16 -7.64
C THR A 93 -21.56 4.53 -6.74
N ASN A 94 -21.17 3.30 -7.07
CA ASN A 94 -20.02 2.67 -6.46
C ASN A 94 -18.76 3.47 -6.85
N ARG A 95 -17.84 3.74 -5.92
CA ARG A 95 -16.58 4.43 -6.25
C ARG A 95 -15.89 3.54 -7.28
N TYR A 96 -15.76 4.01 -8.53
CA TYR A 96 -15.07 3.22 -9.55
C TYR A 96 -13.64 3.00 -9.07
N GLN A 97 -13.32 1.79 -8.63
CA GLN A 97 -11.95 1.46 -8.26
C GLN A 97 -11.29 0.84 -9.47
N THR A 98 -10.22 1.48 -9.95
CA THR A 98 -9.37 0.91 -10.98
C THR A 98 -8.92 -0.49 -10.54
N PRO A 99 -9.28 -1.55 -11.28
CA PRO A 99 -8.96 -2.92 -10.85
C PRO A 99 -7.46 -3.12 -10.67
N ARG A 100 -7.05 -3.67 -9.52
CA ARG A 100 -5.63 -3.95 -9.21
C ARG A 100 -4.91 -4.72 -10.31
N LYS A 101 -5.60 -5.68 -10.95
CA LYS A 101 -5.09 -6.44 -12.09
C LYS A 101 -4.66 -5.54 -13.25
N LYS A 102 -5.41 -4.47 -13.56
CA LYS A 102 -5.06 -3.53 -14.62
C LYS A 102 -3.82 -2.70 -14.26
N ILE A 103 -3.71 -2.26 -13.00
CA ILE A 103 -2.54 -1.53 -12.50
C ILE A 103 -1.29 -2.40 -12.58
N ARG A 104 -1.34 -3.64 -12.08
CA ARG A 104 -0.21 -4.58 -12.17
C ARG A 104 0.20 -4.88 -13.61
N ALA A 105 -0.78 -5.08 -14.50
CA ALA A 105 -0.52 -5.29 -15.92
C ALA A 105 0.18 -4.09 -16.56
N TYR A 106 -0.24 -2.86 -16.21
CA TYR A 106 0.43 -1.64 -16.65
C TYR A 106 1.87 -1.57 -16.15
N ILE A 107 2.10 -1.74 -14.84
CA ILE A 107 3.44 -1.67 -14.23
C ILE A 107 4.39 -2.67 -14.89
N SER A 108 3.97 -3.93 -15.00
CA SER A 108 4.78 -4.99 -15.59
C SER A 108 5.12 -4.71 -17.06
N ARG A 109 4.15 -4.20 -17.84
CA ARG A 109 4.39 -3.83 -19.24
C ARG A 109 5.45 -2.72 -19.37
N ILE A 110 5.40 -1.71 -18.51
CA ILE A 110 6.39 -0.62 -18.56
C ILE A 110 7.77 -1.08 -18.09
N ALA A 111 7.84 -1.85 -16.99
CA ALA A 111 9.10 -2.35 -16.43
C ALA A 111 9.88 -3.25 -17.40
N ASN A 112 9.19 -3.96 -18.29
CA ASN A 112 9.78 -4.93 -19.21
C ASN A 112 9.75 -4.47 -20.68
N ASN A 113 9.93 -3.17 -20.92
CA ASN A 113 10.02 -2.55 -22.26
C ASN A 113 8.84 -2.91 -23.20
N GLY A 114 7.63 -3.01 -22.68
CA GLY A 114 6.42 -3.34 -23.45
C GLY A 114 6.04 -4.82 -23.43
N THR A 115 6.85 -5.71 -22.86
CA THR A 115 6.46 -7.10 -22.59
C THR A 115 5.89 -7.21 -21.17
N ALA A 116 4.93 -8.08 -20.88
CA ALA A 116 4.48 -8.27 -19.50
C ALA A 116 5.24 -9.46 -18.89
N ALA A 117 6.06 -9.23 -17.86
CA ALA A 117 6.66 -10.32 -17.09
C ALA A 117 5.59 -10.96 -16.18
N SER A 118 5.09 -12.13 -16.58
CA SER A 118 4.04 -12.86 -15.84
C SER A 118 4.42 -13.14 -14.39
N ARG A 119 5.70 -13.42 -14.11
CA ARG A 119 6.19 -13.80 -12.78
C ARG A 119 6.05 -12.68 -11.74
N GLU A 120 6.34 -11.43 -12.10
CA GLU A 120 6.22 -10.29 -11.17
C GLU A 120 4.75 -10.01 -10.83
N ILE A 121 3.86 -10.11 -11.83
CA ILE A 121 2.42 -10.00 -11.66
C ILE A 121 1.89 -11.14 -10.77
N GLU A 122 2.40 -12.35 -10.96
CA GLU A 122 2.04 -13.53 -10.16
C GLU A 122 2.44 -13.37 -8.70
N VAL A 123 3.65 -12.89 -8.41
CA VAL A 123 4.11 -12.63 -7.03
C VAL A 123 3.26 -11.56 -6.36
N ALA A 124 3.04 -10.41 -7.01
CA ALA A 124 2.17 -9.37 -6.46
C ALA A 124 0.72 -9.85 -6.24
N SER A 125 0.22 -10.72 -7.13
CA SER A 125 -1.12 -11.31 -7.00
C SER A 125 -1.19 -12.36 -5.89
N TYR A 126 -0.11 -13.12 -5.69
CA TYR A 126 0.02 -14.07 -4.60
C TYR A 126 0.00 -13.33 -3.25
N LEU A 127 0.86 -12.32 -3.07
CA LEU A 127 0.90 -11.51 -1.84
C LEU A 127 -0.47 -10.91 -1.51
N ALA A 128 -1.10 -10.27 -2.50
CA ALA A 128 -2.42 -9.68 -2.30
C ALA A 128 -3.49 -10.70 -1.90
N ARG A 129 -3.41 -11.94 -2.40
CA ARG A 129 -4.32 -13.03 -2.03
C ARG A 129 -4.04 -13.54 -0.61
N SER A 130 -2.75 -13.72 -0.26
CA SER A 130 -2.34 -14.17 1.07
C SER A 130 -2.80 -13.20 2.15
N PHE A 131 -2.66 -11.89 1.94
CA PHE A 131 -3.14 -10.90 2.91
C PHE A 131 -4.64 -10.57 2.81
N SER A 132 -5.31 -10.99 1.73
CA SER A 132 -6.76 -10.82 1.54
C SER A 132 -7.57 -11.49 2.66
N GLY A 133 -7.05 -12.57 3.24
CA GLY A 133 -7.70 -13.28 4.32
C GLY A 133 -7.79 -12.48 5.62
N TYR A 134 -6.80 -11.64 5.92
CA TYR A 134 -6.85 -10.71 7.06
C TYR A 134 -7.90 -9.61 6.86
N VAL A 135 -8.04 -9.10 5.63
CA VAL A 135 -9.02 -8.04 5.31
C VAL A 135 -10.46 -8.55 5.40
N HIS A 136 -10.71 -9.79 4.95
CA HIS A 136 -12.06 -10.35 4.90
C HIS A 136 -12.41 -11.25 6.10
N GLY A 137 -11.48 -11.44 7.04
CA GLY A 137 -11.70 -12.33 8.19
C GLY A 137 -11.87 -13.79 7.78
N ALA A 138 -10.95 -14.32 6.98
CA ALA A 138 -10.99 -15.74 6.64
C ALA A 138 -10.68 -16.58 7.89
N SER A 139 -11.47 -17.65 8.08
CA SER A 139 -11.40 -18.48 9.29
C SER A 139 -9.98 -18.94 9.66
N PRO A 140 -9.10 -19.38 8.73
CA PRO A 140 -7.75 -19.77 9.11
C PRO A 140 -6.97 -18.66 9.83
N HIS A 141 -7.05 -17.41 9.35
CA HIS A 141 -6.37 -16.28 10.00
C HIS A 141 -7.02 -15.92 11.34
N ILE A 142 -8.36 -15.94 11.43
CA ILE A 142 -9.05 -15.69 12.72
C ILE A 142 -8.64 -16.74 13.76
N MET A 143 -8.43 -17.98 13.34
CA MET A 143 -8.02 -19.06 14.24
C MET A 143 -6.60 -18.88 14.80
N ASP A 144 -5.75 -18.03 14.21
CA ASP A 144 -4.46 -17.65 14.80
C ASP A 144 -4.64 -16.90 16.15
N MET A 145 -5.82 -16.30 16.35
CA MET A 145 -6.18 -15.67 17.62
C MET A 145 -6.68 -16.69 18.66
N PHE A 146 -7.00 -17.92 18.27
CA PHE A 146 -7.58 -18.89 19.18
C PHE A 146 -6.54 -19.43 20.16
N ASP A 147 -6.89 -19.43 21.44
CA ASP A 147 -6.03 -19.89 22.54
C ASP A 147 -6.59 -21.18 23.13
N PRO A 148 -6.04 -22.36 22.76
CA PRO A 148 -6.59 -23.65 23.20
C PRO A 148 -6.70 -23.80 24.72
N PRO A 149 -5.73 -23.32 25.54
CA PRO A 149 -5.86 -23.35 27.00
C PRO A 149 -7.08 -22.61 27.55
N SER A 150 -7.40 -21.41 27.06
CA SER A 150 -8.57 -20.64 27.53
C SER A 150 -9.87 -20.98 26.80
N LYS A 151 -9.79 -21.70 25.67
CA LYS A 151 -10.91 -21.96 24.76
C LYS A 151 -11.57 -20.67 24.27
N GLY A 152 -10.79 -19.60 24.11
CA GLY A 152 -11.24 -18.29 23.69
C GLY A 152 -10.30 -17.64 22.68
N PHE A 153 -10.67 -16.46 22.19
CA PHE A 153 -9.83 -15.67 21.29
C PHE A 153 -9.03 -14.63 22.05
N LYS A 154 -7.75 -14.46 21.68
CA LYS A 154 -6.88 -13.40 22.19
C LYS A 154 -7.21 -12.08 21.48
N LEU A 155 -7.92 -11.19 22.18
CA LEU A 155 -8.33 -9.88 21.64
C LEU A 155 -7.38 -8.73 21.98
N ASN A 156 -6.37 -8.97 22.82
CA ASN A 156 -5.43 -7.96 23.32
C ASN A 156 -3.99 -8.26 22.88
N GLY A 157 -3.84 -8.85 21.70
CA GLY A 157 -2.56 -9.29 21.15
C GLY A 157 -2.31 -10.79 21.29
N ILE A 158 -1.69 -11.37 20.26
CA ILE A 158 -1.33 -12.79 20.19
C ILE A 158 -0.01 -13.01 20.94
N SER A 159 0.07 -14.06 21.76
CA SER A 159 1.27 -14.35 22.57
C SER A 159 2.19 -15.42 21.99
N ASP A 160 1.80 -16.07 20.90
CA ASP A 160 2.62 -17.09 20.23
C ASP A 160 3.90 -16.44 19.66
N PRO A 161 5.09 -16.82 20.16
CA PRO A 161 6.34 -16.21 19.71
C PRO A 161 6.68 -16.53 18.25
N ASN A 162 6.25 -17.69 17.73
CA ASN A 162 6.55 -18.06 16.35
C ASN A 162 5.72 -17.23 15.38
N LEU A 163 4.42 -17.06 15.66
CA LEU A 163 3.56 -16.20 14.85
C LEU A 163 4.03 -14.73 14.88
N VAL A 164 4.46 -14.24 16.05
CA VAL A 164 5.00 -12.88 16.15
C VAL A 164 6.28 -12.72 15.33
N GLU A 165 7.18 -13.71 15.35
CA GLU A 165 8.43 -13.68 14.58
C GLU A 165 8.20 -13.74 13.07
N ASP A 166 7.28 -14.61 12.61
CA ASP A 166 6.90 -14.72 11.20
C ASP A 166 6.37 -13.37 10.67
N HIS A 167 5.44 -12.77 11.41
CA HIS A 167 4.89 -11.46 11.05
C HIS A 167 5.92 -10.32 11.16
N SER A 168 6.85 -10.38 12.11
CA SER A 168 7.93 -9.41 12.24
C SER A 168 8.85 -9.45 11.02
N SER A 169 9.32 -10.65 10.66
CA SER A 169 10.16 -10.90 9.48
C SER A 169 9.48 -10.42 8.20
N ASP A 170 8.19 -10.72 8.03
CA ASP A 170 7.41 -10.25 6.89
C ASP A 170 7.25 -8.72 6.88
N PHE A 171 7.08 -8.08 8.04
CA PHE A 171 6.90 -6.64 8.13
C PHE A 171 8.18 -5.85 7.80
N GLU A 172 9.36 -6.36 8.13
CA GLU A 172 10.64 -5.71 7.79
C GLU A 172 10.77 -5.43 6.29
N ASN A 173 10.25 -6.33 5.44
CA ASN A 173 10.22 -6.14 3.99
C ASN A 173 9.50 -4.85 3.56
N TYR A 174 8.53 -4.36 4.34
CA TYR A 174 7.78 -3.15 4.01
C TYR A 174 8.62 -1.88 4.23
N TRP A 175 9.56 -1.87 5.17
CA TRP A 175 10.52 -0.77 5.29
C TRP A 175 11.46 -0.70 4.10
N PHE A 176 11.99 -1.87 3.70
CA PHE A 176 12.82 -1.97 2.50
C PHE A 176 12.06 -1.53 1.26
N ARG A 177 10.86 -2.06 1.03
CA ARG A 177 10.00 -1.65 -0.11
C ARG A 177 9.59 -0.18 -0.05
N GLY A 178 9.48 0.40 1.14
CA GLY A 178 9.25 1.82 1.35
C GLY A 178 10.31 2.71 0.71
N THR A 179 11.57 2.26 0.63
CA THR A 179 12.62 3.03 -0.07
C THR A 179 12.30 3.21 -1.56
N ILE A 180 11.74 2.18 -2.23
CA ILE A 180 11.29 2.29 -3.62
C ILE A 180 10.13 3.28 -3.75
N VAL A 181 9.17 3.26 -2.82
CA VAL A 181 8.08 4.27 -2.78
C VAL A 181 8.66 5.68 -2.72
N MET A 182 9.68 5.92 -1.88
CA MET A 182 10.33 7.24 -1.78
C MET A 182 11.09 7.63 -3.05
N VAL A 183 11.75 6.68 -3.72
CA VAL A 183 12.42 6.94 -5.02
C VAL A 183 11.40 7.38 -6.07
N HIS A 184 10.26 6.70 -6.14
CA HIS A 184 9.19 7.07 -7.07
C HIS A 184 8.53 8.41 -6.73
N PHE A 185 8.43 8.76 -5.45
CA PHE A 185 8.00 10.08 -5.03
C PHE A 185 9.02 11.16 -5.45
N ALA A 186 10.29 11.01 -5.09
CA ALA A 186 11.36 11.96 -5.43
C ALA A 186 11.46 12.16 -6.95
N ARG A 187 11.28 11.08 -7.72
CA ARG A 187 11.18 11.13 -9.19
C ARG A 187 10.02 11.99 -9.68
N SER A 188 8.85 11.89 -9.05
CA SER A 188 7.66 12.65 -9.46
C SER A 188 7.77 14.15 -9.22
N VAL A 189 8.70 14.57 -8.36
CA VAL A 189 9.00 15.99 -8.07
C VAL A 189 10.38 16.41 -8.60
N GLU A 190 11.03 15.56 -9.39
CA GLU A 190 12.32 15.83 -10.05
C GLU A 190 13.48 16.14 -9.08
N ASP A 191 13.40 15.65 -7.83
CA ASP A 191 14.46 15.79 -6.83
C ASP A 191 15.54 14.71 -7.01
N GLN A 192 16.46 14.97 -7.93
CA GLN A 192 17.55 14.05 -8.24
C GLN A 192 18.48 13.78 -7.05
N LYS A 193 18.65 14.76 -6.16
CA LYS A 193 19.52 14.59 -4.98
C LYS A 193 18.91 13.58 -4.03
N SER A 194 17.64 13.76 -3.64
CA SER A 194 16.95 12.81 -2.79
C SER A 194 16.83 11.44 -3.44
N MET A 195 16.56 11.36 -4.75
CA MET A 195 16.57 10.09 -5.46
C MET A 195 17.88 9.32 -5.28
N ASN A 196 19.03 9.98 -5.45
CA ASN A 196 20.34 9.33 -5.34
C ASN A 196 20.62 8.88 -3.90
N GLU A 197 20.30 9.71 -2.91
CA GLU A 197 20.48 9.40 -1.49
C GLU A 197 19.63 8.19 -1.08
N ILE A 198 18.36 8.15 -1.49
CA ILE A 198 17.46 7.03 -1.17
C ILE A 198 17.91 5.75 -1.89
N MET A 199 18.31 5.83 -3.17
CA MET A 199 18.81 4.67 -3.91
C MET A 199 20.09 4.09 -3.28
N LEU A 200 20.96 4.93 -2.71
CA LEU A 200 22.12 4.47 -1.97
C LEU A 200 21.70 3.63 -0.76
N VAL A 201 20.74 4.13 0.03
CA VAL A 201 20.19 3.40 1.19
C VAL A 201 19.53 2.09 0.73
N HIS A 202 18.71 2.13 -0.33
CA HIS A 202 18.08 0.95 -0.90
C HIS A 202 19.12 -0.14 -1.24
N ASN A 203 20.18 0.22 -1.96
CA ASN A 203 21.22 -0.72 -2.37
C ASN A 203 22.03 -1.28 -1.18
N GLN A 204 22.18 -0.50 -0.11
CA GLN A 204 22.81 -0.99 1.13
C GLN A 204 21.94 -2.01 1.86
N LEU A 205 20.62 -1.85 1.81
CA LEU A 205 19.67 -2.76 2.44
C LEU A 205 19.43 -4.02 1.62
N ALA A 206 19.46 -3.93 0.28
CA ALA A 206 19.08 -5.03 -0.62
C ALA A 206 19.70 -6.41 -0.29
N PRO A 207 20.98 -6.53 0.08
CA PRO A 207 21.59 -7.83 0.44
C PRO A 207 20.92 -8.54 1.62
N HIS A 208 20.17 -7.83 2.45
CA HIS A 208 19.48 -8.37 3.62
C HIS A 208 18.04 -8.85 3.33
N TYR A 209 17.52 -8.60 2.12
CA TYR A 209 16.12 -8.84 1.75
C TYR A 209 15.97 -9.78 0.53
N HIS A 210 16.78 -10.83 0.46
CA HIS A 210 16.79 -11.84 -0.61
C HIS A 210 16.27 -13.21 -0.17
#